data_AF-A0A3M1L0R6-F1
#
_entry.id   AF-A0A3M1L0R6-F1
#
_cell.length_a   1.000
_cell.length_b   1.000
_cell.length_c   1.000
_cell.angle_alpha   90.00
_cell.angle_beta   90.00
_cell.angle_gamma   90.00
#
_symmetry.space_group_name_H-M   'P 1'
#
loop_
_entity.id
_entity.type
_entity.pdbx_description
1 polymer ?
#
loop_
_entity_poly.entity_id
_entity_poly.type
_entity_poly.pdbx_seq_one_letter_code
_entity_poly.pdbx_strand_id
1 'polypeptide(L)'
;FVPGATSLVWNRGFELHIKQEAQLEESKATGIKAAIDLGEIHHSAVSTNTSQGLIVSGRGIRSLKRQRNIVLAKFSRKQSKCIKYSKRWKKLQTAKNRFCLRNKRQMREYRHNCTRQVVEFCQTHDVDTVFIGNPDGVRKKNCGRRHNQRMAQWEYGKDLDYLTYKFKMAGISVLTGSE
;
A
#
# COMPACT_ATOMS: atom_id res chain seq x y z
N PHE A 1 4.90 19.76 24.18
CA PHE A 1 5.78 18.69 23.67
C PHE A 1 5.61 17.48 24.56
N VAL A 2 5.09 16.36 24.03
CA VAL A 2 4.94 15.12 24.80
C VAL A 2 6.25 14.33 24.71
N PRO A 3 6.93 14.02 25.83
CA PRO A 3 8.12 13.16 25.81
C PRO A 3 7.82 11.83 25.12
N GLY A 4 8.67 11.39 24.19
CA GLY A 4 8.45 10.17 23.38
C GLY A 4 7.64 10.35 22.09
N ALA A 5 7.23 11.58 21.76
CA ALA A 5 6.60 11.90 20.47
C ALA A 5 7.56 11.77 19.28
N THR A 6 8.88 11.87 19.50
CA THR A 6 9.88 11.82 18.43
C THR A 6 10.92 10.76 18.72
N SER A 7 11.20 9.89 17.74
CA SER A 7 12.25 8.87 17.83
C SER A 7 13.09 8.81 16.56
N LEU A 8 14.41 8.78 16.71
CA LEU A 8 15.34 8.55 15.60
C LEU A 8 15.61 7.05 15.47
N VAL A 9 15.25 6.47 14.32
CA VAL A 9 15.33 5.03 14.07
C VAL A 9 16.35 4.73 12.98
N TRP A 10 17.21 3.73 13.20
CA TRP A 10 18.07 3.20 12.15
C TRP A 10 17.36 2.08 11.38
N ASN A 11 17.06 2.33 10.11
CA ASN A 11 16.47 1.35 9.19
C ASN A 11 17.23 1.32 7.86
N ARG A 12 18.49 0.87 7.92
CA ARG A 12 19.44 0.94 6.78
C ARG A 12 19.64 2.38 6.27
N GLY A 13 19.49 3.34 7.19
CA GLY A 13 19.46 4.78 7.04
C GLY A 13 18.72 5.39 8.23
N PHE A 14 18.96 6.68 8.53
CA PHE A 14 18.24 7.37 9.61
C PHE A 14 16.83 7.77 9.17
N GLU A 15 15.84 7.51 10.02
CA GLU A 15 14.45 7.94 9.86
C GLU A 15 14.01 8.65 11.14
N LEU A 16 13.46 9.86 11.00
CA LEU A 16 12.83 10.59 12.11
C LEU A 16 11.34 10.21 12.15
N HIS A 17 10.91 9.57 13.23
CA HIS A 17 9.51 9.21 13.44
C HIS A 17 8.92 10.22 14.40
N ILE A 18 7.83 10.87 14.00
CA ILE A 18 7.09 11.85 14.78
C ILE A 18 5.68 11.29 14.97
N LYS A 19 5.22 11.23 16.21
CA LYS A 19 3.87 10.83 16.60
C LYS A 19 3.09 12.07 16.97
N GLN A 20 1.88 12.15 16.44
CA GLN A 20 0.93 13.22 16.70
C GLN A 20 -0.43 12.59 16.93
N GLU A 21 -1.22 13.16 17.83
CA GLU A 21 -2.63 12.80 17.98
C GLU A 21 -3.39 13.22 16.73
N ALA A 22 -4.17 12.29 16.17
CA ALA A 22 -5.02 12.56 15.03
C ALA A 22 -6.37 13.09 15.50
N GLN A 23 -6.82 14.19 14.91
CA GLN A 23 -8.20 14.64 15.04
C GLN A 23 -9.09 13.70 14.22
N LEU A 24 -10.19 13.25 14.82
CA LEU A 24 -11.21 12.44 14.15
C LEU A 24 -12.37 13.35 13.76
N GLU A 25 -12.84 13.25 12.53
CA GLU A 25 -14.09 13.87 12.11
C GLU A 25 -15.28 13.11 12.72
N GLU A 26 -16.35 13.84 13.03
CA GLU A 26 -17.59 13.24 13.52
C GLU A 26 -18.28 12.43 12.43
N SER A 27 -18.90 11.31 12.82
CA SER A 27 -19.64 10.48 11.88
C SER A 27 -20.91 11.16 11.42
N LYS A 28 -21.11 11.24 10.10
CA LYS A 28 -22.38 11.66 9.49
C LYS A 28 -23.32 10.45 9.35
N ALA A 29 -24.62 10.67 9.51
CA ALA A 29 -25.64 9.63 9.28
C ALA A 29 -26.48 10.01 8.04
N THR A 30 -25.91 9.81 6.85
CA THR A 30 -26.54 10.18 5.57
C THR A 30 -27.29 9.02 4.90
N GLY A 31 -27.03 7.77 5.31
CA GLY A 31 -27.56 6.55 4.71
C GLY A 31 -26.85 6.14 3.41
N ILE A 32 -25.84 6.89 2.96
CA ILE A 32 -25.10 6.62 1.72
C ILE A 32 -23.98 5.64 2.02
N LYS A 33 -23.99 4.51 1.29
CA LYS A 33 -23.05 3.41 1.48
C LYS A 33 -22.20 3.22 0.25
N ALA A 34 -20.94 2.83 0.43
CA ALA A 34 -20.05 2.46 -0.66
C ALA A 34 -19.46 1.06 -0.48
N ALA A 35 -19.25 0.36 -1.59
CA ALA A 35 -18.49 -0.88 -1.66
C ALA A 35 -17.16 -0.63 -2.37
N ILE A 36 -16.08 -1.21 -1.84
CA ILE A 36 -14.72 -1.09 -2.37
C ILE A 36 -14.16 -2.48 -2.66
N ASP A 37 -13.84 -2.71 -3.93
CA ASP A 37 -13.08 -3.88 -4.38
C ASP A 37 -11.60 -3.49 -4.56
N LEU A 38 -10.70 -4.29 -3.99
CA LEU A 38 -9.25 -4.10 -4.06
C LEU A 38 -8.66 -4.98 -5.16
N GLY A 39 -7.87 -4.39 -6.06
CA GLY A 39 -7.26 -5.13 -7.16
C GLY A 39 -5.76 -4.89 -7.36
N GLU A 40 -5.13 -5.75 -8.18
CA GLU A 40 -3.72 -5.62 -8.57
C GLU A 40 -3.50 -4.53 -9.64
N ILE A 41 -4.47 -4.38 -10.55
CA ILE A 41 -4.39 -3.43 -11.69
C ILE A 41 -5.16 -2.16 -11.37
N HIS A 42 -6.40 -2.32 -10.93
CA HIS A 42 -7.21 -1.26 -10.34
C HIS A 42 -6.99 -1.36 -8.84
N HIS A 43 -6.30 -0.37 -8.26
CA HIS A 43 -5.94 -0.40 -6.83
C HIS A 43 -7.19 -0.46 -5.95
N SER A 44 -8.21 0.31 -6.32
CA SER A 44 -9.52 0.30 -5.69
C SER A 44 -10.59 0.62 -6.74
N ALA A 45 -11.67 -0.15 -6.76
CA ALA A 45 -12.90 0.18 -7.47
C ALA A 45 -13.98 0.45 -6.42
N VAL A 46 -14.56 1.65 -6.46
CA VAL A 46 -15.57 2.12 -5.51
C VAL A 46 -16.89 2.25 -6.23
N SER A 47 -17.97 1.80 -5.61
CA SER A 47 -19.35 2.01 -6.07
C SER A 47 -20.23 2.42 -4.90
N THR A 48 -21.11 3.40 -5.08
CA THR A 48 -22.08 3.84 -4.07
C THR A 48 -23.49 3.34 -4.38
N ASN A 49 -24.35 3.31 -3.36
CA ASN A 49 -25.79 3.10 -3.53
C ASN A 49 -26.51 4.24 -4.27
N THR A 50 -25.82 5.36 -4.51
CA THR A 50 -26.28 6.52 -5.30
C THR A 50 -25.79 6.47 -6.75
N SER A 51 -25.34 5.31 -7.24
CA SER A 51 -24.87 5.09 -8.62
C SER A 51 -23.63 5.90 -9.02
N GLN A 52 -22.83 6.32 -8.04
CA GLN A 52 -21.52 6.94 -8.28
C GLN A 52 -20.42 5.90 -8.20
N GLY A 53 -19.31 6.13 -8.91
CA GLY A 53 -18.20 5.20 -8.91
C GLY A 53 -16.86 5.85 -9.16
N LEU A 54 -15.81 5.23 -8.64
CA LEU A 54 -14.42 5.64 -8.82
C LEU A 54 -13.55 4.41 -9.09
N ILE A 55 -12.67 4.50 -10.09
CA ILE A 55 -11.64 3.50 -10.32
C ILE A 55 -10.27 4.16 -10.16
N VAL A 56 -9.54 3.75 -9.14
CA VAL A 56 -8.17 4.20 -8.90
C VAL A 56 -7.19 3.23 -9.55
N SER A 57 -6.31 3.76 -10.41
CA SER A 57 -5.33 2.93 -11.13
C SER A 57 -4.15 2.52 -10.24
N GLY A 58 -3.91 1.22 -10.11
CA GLY A 58 -2.74 0.63 -9.43
C GLY A 58 -1.53 0.39 -10.35
N ARG A 59 -1.63 0.76 -11.64
CA ARG A 59 -0.60 0.47 -12.66
C ARG A 59 0.78 1.06 -12.33
N GLY A 60 0.83 2.19 -11.62
CA GLY A 60 2.07 2.79 -11.12
C GLY A 60 2.80 1.87 -10.14
N ILE A 61 2.09 1.33 -9.15
CA ILE A 61 2.64 0.36 -8.17
C ILE A 61 3.13 -0.89 -8.90
N ARG A 62 2.35 -1.40 -9.86
CA ARG A 62 2.71 -2.57 -10.67
C ARG A 62 3.99 -2.32 -11.47
N SER A 63 4.13 -1.16 -12.11
CA SER A 63 5.34 -0.77 -12.85
C SER A 63 6.57 -0.70 -11.93
N LEU A 64 6.43 -0.10 -10.74
CA LEU A 64 7.50 -0.04 -9.74
C LEU A 64 7.93 -1.44 -9.27
N LYS A 65 6.98 -2.35 -9.01
CA LYS A 65 7.29 -3.75 -8.64
C LYS A 65 8.02 -4.48 -9.76
N ARG A 66 7.61 -4.29 -11.02
CA ARG A 66 8.29 -4.85 -12.20
C ARG A 66 9.73 -4.34 -12.29
N GLN A 67 9.95 -3.03 -12.19
CA GLN A 67 11.30 -2.44 -12.21
C GLN A 67 12.15 -2.98 -11.07
N ARG A 68 11.58 -3.09 -9.86
CA ARG A 68 12.23 -3.68 -8.70
C ARG A 68 12.73 -5.10 -8.99
N ASN A 69 11.88 -5.96 -9.52
CA ASN A 69 12.22 -7.35 -9.83
C ASN A 69 13.39 -7.44 -10.83
N ILE A 70 13.36 -6.62 -11.89
CA ILE A 70 14.44 -6.56 -12.91
C ILE A 70 15.77 -6.13 -12.27
N VAL A 71 15.75 -5.06 -11.48
CA VAL A 71 16.96 -4.52 -10.85
C VAL A 71 17.52 -5.47 -9.79
N LEU A 72 16.66 -6.12 -9.00
CA LEU A 72 17.08 -7.13 -8.02
C LEU A 72 17.73 -8.34 -8.67
N ALA A 73 17.22 -8.81 -9.82
CA ALA A 73 17.85 -9.86 -10.59
C ALA A 73 19.26 -9.45 -11.08
N LYS A 74 19.42 -8.21 -11.55
CA LYS A 74 20.74 -7.66 -11.95
C LYS A 74 21.72 -7.62 -10.78
N PHE A 75 21.28 -7.20 -9.59
CA PHE A 75 22.12 -7.23 -8.39
C PHE A 75 22.50 -8.65 -7.99
N SER A 76 21.53 -9.57 -7.95
CA SER A 76 21.76 -10.97 -7.60
C SER A 76 22.83 -11.61 -8.51
N ARG A 77 22.70 -11.43 -9.82
CA ARG A 77 23.67 -11.91 -10.82
C ARG A 77 25.08 -11.32 -10.66
N LYS A 78 25.19 -10.07 -10.22
CA LYS A 78 26.51 -9.46 -9.96
C LYS A 78 27.11 -9.99 -8.64
N GLN A 79 26.27 -10.21 -7.62
CA GLN A 79 26.70 -10.74 -6.33
C GLN A 79 27.14 -12.20 -6.41
N SER A 80 26.52 -13.02 -7.27
CA SER A 80 26.91 -14.42 -7.46
C SER A 80 28.31 -14.60 -8.04
N LYS A 81 28.85 -13.58 -8.71
CA LYS A 81 30.23 -13.54 -9.24
C LYS A 81 31.25 -13.01 -8.22
N CYS A 82 30.84 -12.74 -6.98
CA CYS A 82 31.70 -12.19 -5.94
C CYS A 82 31.82 -13.19 -4.78
N ILE A 83 32.98 -13.23 -4.14
CA ILE A 83 33.13 -13.89 -2.83
C ILE A 83 32.22 -13.15 -1.83
N LYS A 84 31.38 -13.89 -1.11
CA LYS A 84 30.45 -13.35 -0.11
C LYS A 84 31.24 -12.50 0.89
N TYR A 85 30.72 -11.32 1.25
CA TYR A 85 31.36 -10.36 2.16
C TYR A 85 32.67 -9.70 1.69
N SER A 86 33.17 -9.99 0.48
CA SER A 86 34.25 -9.20 -0.12
C SER A 86 33.87 -7.71 -0.24
N LYS A 87 34.88 -6.83 -0.38
CA LYS A 87 34.66 -5.37 -0.57
C LYS A 87 33.67 -5.09 -1.71
N ARG A 88 33.83 -5.78 -2.84
CA ARG A 88 32.94 -5.68 -4.00
C ARG A 88 31.52 -6.15 -3.69
N TRP A 89 31.37 -7.30 -3.01
CA TRP A 89 30.06 -7.83 -2.62
C TRP A 89 29.32 -6.87 -1.68
N LYS A 90 30.02 -6.31 -0.68
CA LYS A 90 29.46 -5.33 0.26
C LYS A 90 28.99 -4.06 -0.47
N LYS A 91 29.78 -3.53 -1.42
CA LYS A 91 29.38 -2.38 -2.25
C LYS A 91 28.09 -2.64 -3.04
N LEU A 92 27.96 -3.82 -3.65
CA LEU A 92 26.73 -4.22 -4.35
C LEU A 92 25.55 -4.36 -3.38
N GLN A 93 25.76 -4.93 -2.20
CA GLN A 93 24.72 -5.10 -1.19
C GLN A 93 24.20 -3.74 -0.68
N THR A 94 25.09 -2.78 -0.43
CA THR A 94 24.71 -1.42 -0.03
C THR A 94 23.90 -0.72 -1.14
N ALA A 95 24.32 -0.83 -2.40
CA ALA A 95 23.58 -0.28 -3.53
C ALA A 95 22.19 -0.92 -3.68
N LYS A 96 22.10 -2.26 -3.54
CA LYS A 96 20.84 -3.01 -3.53
C LYS A 96 19.92 -2.53 -2.39
N ASN A 97 20.46 -2.35 -1.18
CA ASN A 97 19.69 -1.87 -0.03
C ASN A 97 19.13 -0.46 -0.27
N ARG A 98 19.95 0.48 -0.74
CA ARG A 98 19.51 1.85 -1.08
C ARG A 98 18.39 1.86 -2.12
N PHE A 99 18.54 1.06 -3.18
CA PHE A 99 17.51 0.89 -4.20
C PHE A 99 16.20 0.33 -3.60
N CYS A 100 16.29 -0.71 -2.76
CA CYS A 100 15.12 -1.30 -2.11
C CYS A 100 14.37 -0.31 -1.20
N LEU A 101 15.11 0.52 -0.46
CA LEU A 101 14.56 1.55 0.42
C LEU A 101 13.83 2.62 -0.40
N ARG A 102 14.46 3.16 -1.46
CA ARG A 102 13.83 4.14 -2.35
C ARG A 102 12.54 3.58 -2.96
N ASN A 103 12.59 2.36 -3.47
CA ASN A 103 11.42 1.71 -4.08
C ASN A 103 10.31 1.45 -3.04
N LYS A 104 10.66 1.07 -1.79
CA LYS A 104 9.69 0.95 -0.68
C LYS A 104 9.00 2.29 -0.38
N ARG A 105 9.75 3.39 -0.34
CA ARG A 105 9.21 4.74 -0.10
C ARG A 105 8.27 5.18 -1.23
N GLN A 106 8.65 4.95 -2.48
CA GLN A 106 7.79 5.25 -3.64
C GLN A 106 6.50 4.41 -3.66
N MET A 107 6.60 3.11 -3.36
CA MET A 107 5.41 2.26 -3.26
C MET A 107 4.47 2.72 -2.14
N ARG A 108 5.04 3.12 -0.98
CA ARG A 108 4.27 3.67 0.13
C ARG A 108 3.53 4.95 -0.30
N GLU A 109 4.24 5.87 -0.95
CA GLU A 109 3.66 7.12 -1.47
C GLU A 109 2.48 6.86 -2.39
N TYR A 110 2.65 5.99 -3.39
CA TYR A 110 1.57 5.65 -4.33
C TYR A 110 0.35 5.07 -3.63
N ARG A 111 0.54 4.20 -2.64
CA ARG A 111 -0.57 3.64 -1.85
C ARG A 111 -1.29 4.72 -1.04
N HIS A 112 -0.57 5.67 -0.43
CA HIS A 112 -1.22 6.77 0.28
C HIS A 112 -1.99 7.67 -0.68
N ASN A 113 -1.48 7.93 -1.87
CA ASN A 113 -2.19 8.74 -2.87
C ASN A 113 -3.45 8.02 -3.37
N CYS A 114 -3.36 6.73 -3.69
CA CYS A 114 -4.53 5.95 -4.11
C CYS A 114 -5.62 5.91 -3.02
N THR A 115 -5.24 5.56 -1.78
CA THR A 115 -6.19 5.48 -0.66
C THR A 115 -6.74 6.85 -0.25
N ARG A 116 -5.97 7.93 -0.45
CA ARG A 116 -6.46 9.30 -0.22
C ARG A 116 -7.55 9.67 -1.23
N GLN A 117 -7.33 9.38 -2.52
CA GLN A 117 -8.34 9.64 -3.55
C GLN A 117 -9.66 8.90 -3.28
N VAL A 118 -9.58 7.66 -2.81
CA VAL A 118 -10.75 6.88 -2.41
C VAL A 118 -11.52 7.56 -1.27
N VAL A 119 -10.82 7.99 -0.22
CA VAL A 119 -11.45 8.61 0.95
C VAL A 119 -12.03 9.99 0.58
N GLU A 120 -11.30 10.80 -0.18
CA GLU A 120 -11.79 12.08 -0.69
C GLU A 120 -13.06 11.91 -1.52
N PHE A 121 -13.10 10.91 -2.40
CA PHE A 121 -14.30 10.58 -3.17
C PHE A 121 -15.49 10.23 -2.27
N CYS A 122 -15.28 9.41 -1.23
CA CYS A 122 -16.34 9.07 -0.28
C CYS A 122 -16.82 10.31 0.51
N GLN A 123 -15.91 11.19 0.93
CA GLN A 123 -16.26 12.43 1.62
C GLN A 123 -17.05 13.38 0.71
N THR A 124 -16.66 13.54 -0.55
CA THR A 124 -17.36 14.40 -1.53
C THR A 124 -18.79 13.91 -1.83
N HIS A 125 -19.05 12.61 -1.69
CA HIS A 125 -20.37 12.02 -1.91
C HIS A 125 -21.11 11.72 -0.61
N ASP A 126 -20.67 12.29 0.52
CA ASP A 126 -21.25 12.13 1.86
C ASP A 126 -21.53 10.66 2.23
N VAL A 127 -20.62 9.76 1.87
CA VAL A 127 -20.70 8.35 2.25
C VAL A 127 -20.47 8.22 3.76
N ASP A 128 -21.37 7.54 4.47
CA ASP A 128 -21.24 7.29 5.91
C ASP A 128 -20.61 5.94 6.25
N THR A 129 -20.82 4.95 5.38
CA THR A 129 -20.44 3.55 5.63
C THR A 129 -19.81 2.95 4.39
N VAL A 130 -18.66 2.32 4.59
CA VAL A 130 -17.89 1.68 3.52
C VAL A 130 -17.73 0.20 3.83
N PHE A 131 -18.03 -0.64 2.85
CA PHE A 131 -17.69 -2.06 2.86
C PHE A 131 -16.44 -2.30 1.99
N ILE A 132 -15.41 -2.90 2.56
CA ILE A 132 -14.17 -3.25 1.82
C ILE A 132 -14.10 -4.78 1.66
N GLY A 133 -14.07 -5.23 0.40
CA GLY A 133 -13.89 -6.63 0.04
C GLY A 133 -12.49 -7.14 0.40
N ASN A 134 -12.41 -8.36 0.92
CA ASN A 134 -11.14 -9.01 1.25
C ASN A 134 -10.73 -10.02 0.15
N PRO A 135 -9.71 -9.70 -0.68
CA PRO A 135 -9.31 -10.54 -1.81
C PRO A 135 -8.40 -11.72 -1.42
N ASP A 136 -8.41 -12.16 -0.16
CA ASP A 136 -7.52 -13.21 0.36
C ASP A 136 -7.61 -14.52 -0.46
N GLY A 137 -8.82 -14.87 -0.90
CA GLY A 137 -9.09 -16.07 -1.70
C GLY A 137 -8.33 -16.12 -3.03
N VAL A 138 -8.01 -14.98 -3.64
CA VAL A 138 -7.40 -14.87 -4.98
C VAL A 138 -6.01 -15.52 -5.04
N ARG A 139 -5.31 -15.65 -3.91
CA ARG A 139 -3.96 -16.22 -3.84
C ARG A 139 -3.92 -17.75 -3.84
N LYS A 140 -5.05 -18.42 -3.57
CA LYS A 140 -5.08 -19.87 -3.34
C LYS A 140 -4.87 -20.68 -4.63
N LYS A 141 -5.21 -20.11 -5.78
CA LYS A 141 -5.12 -20.80 -7.07
C LYS A 141 -3.72 -20.66 -7.67
N ASN A 142 -3.14 -21.79 -8.10
CA ASN A 142 -1.91 -21.77 -8.89
C ASN A 142 -2.24 -21.43 -10.35
N CYS A 143 -1.84 -20.22 -10.78
CA CYS A 143 -2.07 -19.71 -12.14
C CYS A 143 -0.75 -19.49 -12.90
N GLY A 144 0.31 -20.21 -12.51
CA GLY A 144 1.62 -20.15 -13.13
C GLY A 144 2.57 -19.09 -12.55
N ARG A 145 3.87 -19.29 -12.78
CA ARG A 145 4.97 -18.56 -12.12
C ARG A 145 4.82 -17.03 -12.13
N ARG A 146 4.46 -16.44 -13.27
CA ARG A 146 4.35 -14.98 -13.42
C ARG A 146 3.13 -14.41 -12.69
N HIS A 147 2.01 -15.12 -12.69
CA HIS A 147 0.81 -14.69 -11.96
C HIS A 147 1.03 -14.84 -10.46
N ASN A 148 1.50 -16.00 -10.00
CA ASN A 148 1.73 -16.27 -8.59
C ASN A 148 2.75 -15.30 -7.99
N GLN A 149 3.81 -14.94 -8.73
CA GLN A 149 4.76 -13.91 -8.29
C GLN A 149 4.06 -12.56 -8.07
N ARG A 150 3.14 -12.16 -8.94
CA ARG A 150 2.39 -10.90 -8.79
C ARG A 150 1.48 -10.96 -7.56
N MET A 151 0.74 -12.06 -7.38
CA MET A 151 -0.15 -12.26 -6.23
C MET A 151 0.63 -12.30 -4.91
N ALA A 152 1.75 -13.00 -4.85
CA ALA A 152 2.61 -13.04 -3.67
C ALA A 152 3.22 -11.67 -3.32
N GLN A 153 3.44 -10.82 -4.33
CA GLN A 153 3.94 -9.45 -4.15
C GLN A 153 2.82 -8.44 -3.93
N TRP A 154 1.55 -8.80 -4.11
CA TRP A 154 0.44 -7.94 -3.75
C TRP A 154 0.42 -7.81 -2.22
N GLU A 155 0.21 -6.61 -1.69
CA GLU A 155 0.18 -6.42 -0.23
C GLU A 155 -1.15 -5.71 0.09
N TYR A 156 -2.27 -6.36 -0.24
CA TYR A 156 -3.60 -5.79 -0.01
C TYR A 156 -3.85 -5.48 1.47
N GLY A 157 -3.26 -6.25 2.40
CA GLY A 157 -3.38 -5.97 3.83
C GLY A 157 -2.93 -4.54 4.19
N LYS A 158 -1.86 -4.03 3.56
CA LYS A 158 -1.44 -2.63 3.75
C LYS A 158 -2.42 -1.63 3.16
N ASP A 159 -3.06 -1.97 2.05
CA ASP A 159 -4.07 -1.11 1.43
C ASP A 159 -5.33 -1.07 2.31
N LEU A 160 -5.73 -2.21 2.86
CA LEU A 160 -6.81 -2.34 3.83
C LEU A 160 -6.53 -1.55 5.11
N ASP A 161 -5.34 -1.70 5.70
CA ASP A 161 -4.91 -0.92 6.87
C ASP A 161 -5.01 0.58 6.58
N TYR A 162 -4.53 1.00 5.40
CA TYR A 162 -4.52 2.40 5.00
C TYR A 162 -5.89 2.99 4.75
N LEU A 163 -6.79 2.24 4.13
CA LEU A 163 -8.19 2.66 3.97
C LEU A 163 -8.86 2.73 5.34
N THR A 164 -8.71 1.69 6.16
CA THR A 164 -9.38 1.58 7.46
C THR A 164 -9.06 2.77 8.36
N TYR A 165 -7.78 3.12 8.54
CA TYR A 165 -7.44 4.24 9.42
C TYR A 165 -7.90 5.59 8.84
N LYS A 166 -7.84 5.78 7.51
CA LYS A 166 -8.22 7.05 6.89
C LYS A 166 -9.73 7.26 6.92
N PHE A 167 -10.51 6.22 6.68
CA PHE A 167 -11.96 6.29 6.84
C PHE A 167 -12.34 6.58 8.28
N LYS A 168 -11.70 5.91 9.25
CA LYS A 168 -11.90 6.22 10.67
C LYS A 168 -11.57 7.68 11.00
N MET A 169 -10.50 8.22 10.43
CA MET A 169 -10.15 9.65 10.59
C MET A 169 -11.20 10.59 9.97
N ALA A 170 -11.82 10.19 8.86
CA ALA A 170 -12.87 10.93 8.17
C ALA A 170 -14.29 10.72 8.77
N GLY A 171 -14.41 10.06 9.93
CA GLY A 171 -15.72 9.77 10.54
C GLY A 171 -16.55 8.73 9.79
N ILE A 172 -15.96 8.00 8.84
CA ILE A 172 -16.66 7.01 8.00
C ILE A 172 -16.53 5.61 8.63
N SER A 173 -17.66 4.93 8.79
CA SER A 173 -17.72 3.57 9.34
C SER A 173 -17.20 2.55 8.32
N VAL A 174 -16.33 1.64 8.78
CA VAL A 174 -15.72 0.61 7.91
C VAL A 174 -16.20 -0.77 8.32
N LEU A 175 -16.71 -1.51 7.35
CA LEU A 175 -17.04 -2.93 7.44
C LEU A 175 -16.10 -3.70 6.52
N THR A 176 -15.65 -4.87 6.96
CA THR A 176 -14.80 -5.75 6.16
C THR A 176 -15.41 -7.15 6.15
N GLY A 177 -15.33 -7.82 5.01
CA GLY A 177 -15.86 -9.17 4.84
C GLY A 177 -15.07 -9.95 3.80
N SER A 178 -15.11 -11.27 3.88
CA SER A 178 -14.66 -12.12 2.78
C SER A 178 -15.58 -11.92 1.58
N GLU A 179 -14.98 -11.76 0.41
CA GLU A 179 -15.66 -11.99 -0.87
C GLU A 179 -16.02 -13.46 -1.06
#